data_AF-A0A380N067-F1
#
_entry.id   AF-A0A380N067-F1
#
_cell.length_a   1.000
_cell.length_b   1.000
_cell.length_c   1.000
_cell.angle_alpha   90.00
_cell.angle_beta   90.00
_cell.angle_gamma   90.00
#
_symmetry.space_group_name_H-M   'P 1'
#
loop_
_entity.id
_entity.type
_entity.pdbx_description
1 polymer ?
#
loop_
_entity_poly.entity_id
_entity_poly.type
_entity_poly.pdbx_seq_one_letter_code
_entity_poly.pdbx_strand_id
1 'polypeptide(L)'
;MFEQLKVWRDLNQDGVSQEGELFTLEQLGIQSLDLNHQAVNQRQGNGNTVARLGSYTTTDGSTHKMGDLLFDNNAMISRFSDEVKLSAA
;
A
#
# COMPACT_ATOMS: atom_id res chain seq x y z
N MET A 1 -9.70 -5.85 14.21
CA MET A 1 -9.17 -6.44 12.97
C MET A 1 -9.32 -5.47 11.80
N PHE A 2 -10.53 -5.16 11.32
CA PHE A 2 -10.73 -4.19 10.23
C PHE A 2 -10.43 -2.73 10.63
N GLU A 3 -10.94 -2.28 11.79
CA GLU A 3 -10.73 -0.92 12.32
C GLU A 3 -9.26 -0.59 12.68
N GLN A 4 -8.39 -1.60 12.74
CA GLN A 4 -6.97 -1.40 13.00
C GLN A 4 -6.19 -1.05 11.72
N LEU A 5 -6.77 -1.29 10.55
CA LEU A 5 -6.15 -0.97 9.27
C LEU A 5 -6.16 0.54 9.04
N LYS A 6 -5.06 1.03 8.48
CA LYS A 6 -4.90 2.42 8.06
C LYS A 6 -4.42 2.48 6.62
N VAL A 7 -4.74 3.59 5.96
CA VAL A 7 -4.19 3.97 4.67
C VAL A 7 -3.19 5.08 4.91
N TRP A 8 -1.95 4.86 4.47
CA TRP A 8 -0.92 5.87 4.46
C TRP A 8 -0.95 6.62 3.14
N ARG A 9 -1.03 7.95 3.20
CA ARG A 9 -0.83 8.84 2.06
C ARG A 9 0.34 9.75 2.40
N ASP A 10 1.51 9.43 1.88
CA ASP A 10 2.69 10.28 1.97
C ASP A 10 2.40 11.60 1.23
N LEU A 11 2.17 12.67 1.99
CA LEU A 11 1.75 13.96 1.45
C LEU A 11 2.97 14.81 1.07
N ASN A 12 4.12 14.53 1.67
CA ASN A 12 5.36 15.28 1.49
C ASN A 12 6.39 14.53 0.60
N GLN A 13 6.14 13.26 0.29
CA GLN A 13 6.93 12.35 -0.53
C GLN A 13 8.31 12.01 0.04
N ASP A 14 8.45 11.97 1.37
CA ASP A 14 9.71 11.67 2.05
C ASP A 14 9.92 10.17 2.38
N GLY A 15 8.89 9.34 2.16
CA GLY A 15 8.93 7.90 2.41
C GLY A 15 8.86 7.50 3.89
N VAL A 16 8.55 8.43 4.80
CA VAL A 16 8.44 8.21 6.25
C VAL A 16 6.99 8.43 6.70
N SER A 17 6.37 7.39 7.27
CA SER A 17 5.00 7.52 7.75
C SER A 17 4.89 8.42 8.99
N GLN A 18 4.04 9.45 8.88
CA GLN A 18 3.82 10.44 9.92
C GLN A 18 2.33 10.49 10.35
N GLU A 19 2.04 11.04 11.53
CA GLU A 19 0.69 11.02 12.11
C GLU A 19 -0.36 11.70 11.22
N GLY A 20 0.00 12.80 10.55
CA GLY A 20 -0.89 13.53 9.62
C GLY A 20 -1.15 12.85 8.29
N GLU A 21 -0.50 11.70 8.04
CA GLU A 21 -0.54 10.96 6.78
C GLU A 21 -1.28 9.63 6.88
N LEU A 22 -1.67 9.25 8.10
CA LEU A 22 -2.32 7.99 8.41
C LEU A 22 -3.82 8.20 8.61
N PHE A 23 -4.60 7.58 7.73
CA PHE A 23 -6.06 7.67 7.73
C PHE A 23 -6.66 6.32 8.07
N THR A 24 -7.70 6.30 8.90
CA THR A 24 -8.52 5.11 9.10
C THR A 24 -9.38 4.84 7.86
N LEU A 25 -9.82 3.59 7.70
CA LEU A 25 -10.74 3.22 6.61
C LEU A 25 -12.06 4.00 6.69
N GLU A 26 -12.57 4.25 7.90
CA GLU A 26 -13.78 5.03 8.14
C GLU A 26 -13.64 6.49 7.70
N GLN A 27 -12.52 7.15 8.03
CA GLN A 27 -12.24 8.52 7.58
C GLN A 27 -12.20 8.65 6.06
N LEU A 28 -11.88 7.56 5.35
CA LEU A 28 -11.87 7.50 3.89
C LEU A 28 -13.16 6.93 3.29
N GLY A 29 -14.17 6.63 4.12
CA GLY A 29 -15.44 6.06 3.67
C GLY A 29 -15.31 4.66 3.07
N ILE A 30 -14.27 3.89 3.42
CA ILE A 30 -14.08 2.52 2.94
C ILE A 30 -14.91 1.58 3.83
N GLN A 31 -15.86 0.89 3.20
CA GLN A 31 -16.79 -0.01 3.88
C GLN A 31 -16.28 -1.46 3.91
N SER A 32 -15.69 -1.94 2.82
CA SER A 32 -15.22 -3.33 2.71
C SER A 32 -14.07 -3.47 1.72
N LEU A 33 -13.24 -4.51 1.92
CA LEU A 33 -12.16 -4.90 1.03
C LEU A 33 -12.46 -6.32 0.50
N ASP A 34 -12.49 -6.51 -0.81
CA ASP A 34 -12.68 -7.83 -1.41
C ASP A 34 -11.35 -8.61 -1.44
N LEU A 35 -11.31 -9.80 -0.85
CA LEU A 35 -10.09 -10.62 -0.79
C LEU A 35 -9.79 -11.34 -2.11
N ASN A 36 -10.73 -11.33 -3.07
CA ASN A 36 -10.50 -11.83 -4.41
C ASN A 36 -9.64 -10.86 -5.23
N HIS A 37 -8.76 -11.41 -6.06
CA HIS A 37 -7.91 -10.64 -6.94
C HIS A 37 -7.60 -11.39 -8.24
N GLN A 38 -7.16 -10.64 -9.25
CA GLN A 38 -6.64 -11.15 -10.51
C GLN A 38 -5.16 -10.78 -10.64
N ALA A 39 -4.33 -11.73 -11.04
CA ALA A 39 -2.95 -11.45 -11.45
C ALA A 39 -2.97 -10.82 -12.84
N VAL A 40 -2.42 -9.61 -12.97
CA VAL A 40 -2.46 -8.83 -14.22
C VAL A 40 -1.08 -8.49 -14.76
N ASN A 41 -0.05 -8.38 -13.91
CA ASN A 41 1.34 -8.08 -14.28
C ASN A 41 1.46 -6.94 -15.31
N GLN A 42 0.71 -5.86 -15.10
CA GLN A 42 0.58 -4.74 -16.03
C GLN A 42 1.61 -3.66 -15.73
N ARG A 43 2.46 -3.31 -16.69
CA ARG A 43 3.37 -2.16 -16.58
C ARG A 43 2.60 -0.85 -16.64
N GLN A 44 2.86 0.04 -15.68
CA GLN A 44 2.24 1.36 -15.57
C GLN A 44 3.16 2.51 -16.01
N GLY A 45 4.39 2.21 -16.45
CA GLY A 45 5.41 3.20 -16.81
C GLY A 45 6.30 3.59 -15.62
N ASN A 46 7.41 4.28 -15.92
CA ASN A 46 8.43 4.68 -14.93
C ASN A 46 8.92 3.53 -14.04
N GLY A 47 9.09 2.33 -14.62
CA GLY A 47 9.53 1.12 -13.92
C GLY A 47 8.47 0.42 -13.07
N ASN A 48 7.31 1.03 -12.83
CA ASN A 48 6.28 0.48 -11.95
C ASN A 48 5.40 -0.59 -12.64
N THR A 49 5.00 -1.60 -11.88
CA THR A 49 4.14 -2.69 -12.34
C THR A 49 3.01 -2.97 -11.35
N VAL A 50 1.78 -3.14 -11.84
CA VAL A 50 0.67 -3.67 -11.06
C VAL A 50 0.70 -5.19 -11.19
N ALA A 51 1.03 -5.90 -10.12
CA ALA A 51 1.08 -7.35 -10.11
C ALA A 51 -0.33 -7.95 -10.05
N ARG A 52 -1.17 -7.41 -9.15
CA ARG A 52 -2.53 -7.91 -8.89
C ARG A 52 -3.53 -6.77 -8.76
N LEU A 53 -4.76 -7.01 -9.18
CA LEU A 53 -5.90 -6.10 -9.01
C LEU A 53 -7.04 -6.81 -8.27
N GLY A 54 -7.58 -6.14 -7.26
CA GLY A 54 -8.83 -6.47 -6.59
C GLY A 54 -9.70 -5.21 -6.45
N SER A 55 -10.62 -5.22 -5.51
CA SER A 55 -11.56 -4.09 -5.32
C SER A 55 -11.93 -3.84 -3.86
N TYR A 56 -12.36 -2.61 -3.60
CA TYR A 56 -13.00 -2.23 -2.34
C TYR A 56 -14.29 -1.47 -2.60
N THR A 57 -15.20 -1.47 -1.63
CA THR A 57 -16.46 -0.75 -1.69
C THR A 57 -16.47 0.39 -0.68
N THR A 58 -16.98 1.53 -1.07
CA THR A 58 -17.14 2.72 -0.22
C THR A 58 -18.56 2.81 0.34
N THR A 59 -18.75 3.63 1.37
CA THR A 59 -20.03 3.80 2.06
C THR A 59 -21.14 4.41 1.20
N ASP A 60 -20.78 5.04 0.08
CA ASP A 60 -21.73 5.52 -0.95
C ASP A 60 -22.18 4.41 -1.92
N GLY A 61 -21.67 3.18 -1.77
CA GLY A 61 -21.95 2.04 -2.63
C GLY A 61 -21.06 1.92 -3.86
N SER A 62 -20.13 2.87 -4.08
CA SER A 62 -19.20 2.81 -5.20
C SER A 62 -18.17 1.70 -5.02
N THR A 63 -17.74 1.09 -6.13
CA THR A 63 -16.67 0.08 -6.14
C THR A 63 -15.43 0.64 -6.84
N HIS A 64 -14.28 0.49 -6.19
CA HIS A 64 -13.00 1.03 -6.62
C HIS A 64 -11.95 -0.09 -6.73
N LYS A 65 -10.88 0.18 -7.48
CA LYS A 65 -9.76 -0.75 -7.62
C LYS A 65 -8.82 -0.63 -6.44
N MET A 66 -8.30 -1.76 -5.97
CA MET A 66 -7.09 -1.84 -5.15
C MET A 66 -6.11 -2.82 -5.80
N GLY A 67 -4.83 -2.77 -5.44
CA GLY A 67 -3.87 -3.64 -6.08
C GLY A 67 -2.56 -3.79 -5.32
N ASP A 68 -1.79 -4.76 -5.78
CA ASP A 68 -0.41 -5.01 -5.38
C ASP A 68 0.51 -4.39 -6.43
N LEU A 69 1.40 -3.49 -6.00
CA LEU A 69 2.28 -2.72 -6.85
C LEU A 69 3.74 -3.07 -6.58
N LEU A 70 4.48 -3.30 -7.65
CA LEU A 70 5.93 -3.36 -7.68
C LEU A 70 6.42 -1.99 -8.13
N PHE A 71 6.84 -1.17 -7.16
CA PHE A 71 7.43 0.14 -7.46
C PHE A 71 8.83 -0.01 -8.03
N ASP A 72 9.19 0.92 -8.91
CA ASP A 72 10.57 1.04 -9.37
C ASP A 72 11.49 1.34 -8.18
N ASN A 73 12.62 0.67 -8.12
CA ASN A 73 13.54 0.79 -7.02
C ASN A 73 14.99 0.66 -7.50
N ASN A 74 15.90 1.41 -6.87
CA ASN A 74 17.32 1.25 -7.15
C ASN A 74 17.91 0.18 -6.23
N ALA A 75 18.25 -0.97 -6.80
CA ALA A 75 18.80 -2.12 -6.08
C ALA A 75 20.08 -1.84 -5.29
N MET A 76 20.83 -0.78 -5.62
CA MET A 76 22.05 -0.39 -4.89
C MET A 76 21.76 0.29 -3.54
N ILE A 77 20.62 0.98 -3.40
CA ILE A 77 20.21 1.67 -2.16
C ILE A 77 18.99 1.05 -1.48
N SER A 78 18.31 0.10 -2.14
CA SER A 78 17.14 -0.61 -1.59
C SER A 78 17.51 -1.81 -0.70
N ARG A 79 18.81 -2.06 -0.49
CA ARG A 79 19.30 -3.04 0.49
C ARG A 79 19.74 -2.29 1.72
N PHE A 80 19.25 -2.70 2.90
CA PHE A 80 19.77 -2.21 4.17
C PHE A 80 21.30 -2.36 4.19
N SER A 81 22.01 -1.25 4.37
CA SER A 81 23.46 -1.24 4.57
C SER A 81 23.84 -1.46 6.03
N ASP A 82 22.91 -1.25 6.94
CA ASP A 82 23.15 -1.31 8.38
C ASP A 82 22.96 -2.75 8.89
N GLU A 83 23.88 -3.20 9.75
CA GLU A 83 23.74 -4.48 10.45
C GLU A 83 22.54 -4.42 11.39
N VAL A 84 21.51 -5.23 11.11
CA VAL A 84 20.42 -5.46 12.06
C VAL A 84 20.95 -6.36 13.17
N LYS A 85 21.32 -5.76 14.32
CA LYS A 85 21.69 -6.53 15.51
C LYS A 85 20.48 -7.32 16.01
N LEU A 86 20.52 -8.64 15.80
CA LEU A 86 19.59 -9.56 16.46
C LEU A 86 19.89 -9.54 17.97
N SER A 87 18.95 -9.13 18.79
CA SER A 87 19.03 -9.41 20.23
C SER A 87 18.71 -10.90 20.42
N ALA A 88 19.65 -11.63 21.01
CA ALA A 88 19.40 -13.00 21.43
C ALA A 88 18.36 -12.98 22.57
N ALA A 89 17.41 -13.92 22.52
CA ALA A 89 16.41 -14.15 23.56
C ALA A 89 17.03 -14.78 24.81
#